data_AF-A0A0B2PHY0-F1
#
_entry.id   AF-A0A0B2PHY0-F1
#
_cell.length_a   1.000
_cell.length_b   1.000
_cell.length_c   1.000
_cell.angle_alpha   90.00
_cell.angle_beta   90.00
_cell.angle_gamma   90.00
#
_symmetry.space_group_name_H-M   'P 1'
#
loop_
_entity.id
_entity.type
_entity.pdbx_description
1 polymer ?
#
loop_
_entity_poly.entity_id
_entity_poly.type
_entity_poly.pdbx_seq_one_letter_code
_entity_poly.pdbx_strand_id
1 'polypeptide(L)'
;MGAFANVEARANQVYTAVKANYLCLAKIATSRTTFKPTVAWMRYKNGLWSFTQEKYQLKYVQDAGGEILGANKNTYNVSDPDDLEEFHAILCTVEVVIDETLTSDPVNYTFSTFIQNLNVEDRSCFSFISNTSLWRYDKRVYNSVALDWYNGAVSQPQLALADLIEVLFPTGNYTTTYFRNIAKAEVPINIGLEMCDRDTSTAMEPTIVACG
;
A
#
# COMPACT_ATOMS: atom_id res chain seq x y z
N MET A 1 1.91 9.44 23.97
CA MET A 1 1.25 8.36 24.74
C MET A 1 2.10 7.84 25.88
N GLY A 2 3.37 7.43 25.67
CA GLY A 2 4.23 6.91 26.74
C GLY A 2 4.32 7.82 27.99
N ALA A 3 4.56 9.12 27.80
CA ALA A 3 4.62 10.10 28.89
C ALA A 3 3.28 10.32 29.60
N PHE A 4 2.17 10.19 28.88
CA PHE A 4 0.83 10.34 29.47
C PHE A 4 0.49 9.16 30.40
N ALA A 5 0.93 7.96 30.05
CA ALA A 5 0.69 6.75 30.82
C ALA A 5 1.86 6.37 31.76
N ASN A 6 2.87 7.23 31.90
CA ASN A 6 4.06 7.01 32.74
C ASN A 6 4.79 5.68 32.42
N VAL A 7 4.88 5.34 31.13
CA VAL A 7 5.51 4.12 30.59
C VAL A 7 6.53 4.45 29.49
N GLU A 8 7.23 5.58 29.61
CA GLU A 8 8.19 6.11 28.65
C GLU A 8 9.30 5.11 28.34
N ALA A 9 9.83 4.44 29.37
CA ALA A 9 10.88 3.43 29.19
C ALA A 9 10.44 2.34 28.21
N ARG A 10 9.21 1.85 28.37
CA ARG A 10 8.63 0.84 27.49
C ARG A 10 8.33 1.40 26.10
N ALA A 11 7.75 2.59 26.02
CA ALA A 11 7.48 3.24 24.73
C ALA A 11 8.78 3.45 23.92
N ASN A 12 9.87 3.83 24.58
CA ASN A 12 11.18 3.99 23.95
C ASN A 12 11.77 2.66 23.48
N GLN A 13 11.59 1.57 24.23
CA GLN A 13 11.99 0.23 23.79
C GLN A 13 11.25 -0.20 22.51
N VAL A 14 9.91 -0.07 22.49
CA VAL A 14 9.08 -0.42 21.32
C VAL A 14 9.47 0.44 20.12
N TYR A 15 9.58 1.76 20.31
CA TYR A 15 10.01 2.68 19.26
C TYR A 15 11.38 2.30 18.69
N THR A 16 12.34 1.96 19.56
CA THR A 16 13.70 1.60 19.14
C THR A 16 13.70 0.32 18.31
N ALA A 17 12.94 -0.70 18.73
CA ALA A 17 12.82 -1.96 18.00
C ALA A 17 12.17 -1.76 16.61
N VAL A 18 11.06 -1.02 16.55
CA VAL A 18 10.36 -0.67 15.30
C VAL A 18 11.28 0.12 14.37
N LYS A 19 11.94 1.16 14.88
CA LYS A 19 12.86 2.00 14.09
C LYS A 19 14.03 1.19 13.55
N ALA A 20 14.64 0.35 14.38
CA ALA A 20 15.76 -0.50 13.97
C ALA A 20 15.33 -1.46 12.85
N ASN A 21 14.17 -2.09 12.99
CA ASN A 21 13.65 -3.01 11.97
C ASN A 21 13.31 -2.29 10.66
N TYR A 22 12.64 -1.14 10.72
CA TYR A 22 12.34 -0.31 9.55
C TYR A 22 13.60 0.09 8.77
N LEU A 23 14.59 0.66 9.46
CA LEU A 23 15.83 1.14 8.82
C LEU A 23 16.63 -0.01 8.19
N CYS A 24 16.57 -1.16 8.83
CA CYS A 24 17.18 -2.39 8.36
C CYS A 24 16.54 -2.90 7.06
N LEU A 25 15.20 -2.95 6.99
CA LEU A 25 14.46 -3.30 5.77
C LEU A 25 14.74 -2.31 4.64
N ALA A 26 14.69 -1.01 4.92
CA ALA A 26 14.91 0.04 3.92
C ALA A 26 16.31 -0.03 3.31
N LYS A 27 17.34 -0.28 4.13
CA LYS A 27 18.72 -0.44 3.67
C LYS A 27 18.86 -1.63 2.72
N ILE A 28 18.24 -2.75 3.07
CA ILE A 28 18.31 -3.96 2.25
C ILE A 28 17.56 -3.74 0.93
N ALA A 29 16.33 -3.24 0.99
CA ALA A 29 15.50 -3.01 -0.20
C ALA A 29 16.17 -2.09 -1.23
N THR A 30 16.73 -0.96 -0.76
CA THR A 30 17.39 0.02 -1.64
C THR A 30 18.73 -0.44 -2.22
N SER A 31 19.30 -1.54 -1.73
CA SER A 31 20.57 -2.11 -2.23
C SER A 31 20.41 -3.38 -3.06
N ARG A 32 19.20 -3.95 -3.13
CA ARG A 32 18.94 -5.27 -3.77
C ARG A 32 19.00 -5.25 -5.29
N THR A 33 18.67 -4.14 -5.94
CA THR A 33 18.46 -4.11 -7.39
C THR A 33 18.84 -2.76 -7.99
N THR A 34 19.31 -2.79 -9.23
CA THR A 34 19.54 -1.59 -10.05
C THR A 34 18.25 -1.09 -10.70
N PHE A 35 17.29 -1.98 -10.93
CA PHE A 35 15.95 -1.64 -11.43
C PHE A 35 15.05 -1.18 -10.29
N LYS A 36 14.34 -0.07 -10.49
CA LYS A 36 13.39 0.50 -9.54
C LYS A 36 12.02 0.59 -10.21
N PRO A 37 11.02 -0.20 -9.78
CA PRO A 37 9.68 -0.12 -10.33
C PRO A 37 9.08 1.27 -10.08
N THR A 38 8.52 1.90 -11.11
CA THR A 38 7.72 3.13 -10.96
C THR A 38 6.39 2.80 -10.32
N VAL A 39 6.08 3.47 -9.20
CA VAL A 39 4.89 3.20 -8.39
C VAL A 39 3.90 4.36 -8.49
N ALA A 40 2.66 4.04 -8.85
CA ALA A 40 1.55 4.97 -8.83
C ALA A 40 0.61 4.65 -7.66
N TRP A 41 0.62 5.50 -6.65
CA TRP A 41 -0.47 5.58 -5.67
C TRP A 41 -1.55 6.48 -6.23
N MET A 42 -2.77 5.97 -6.37
CA MET A 42 -3.83 6.68 -7.07
C MET A 42 -5.20 6.33 -6.55
N ARG A 43 -6.14 7.27 -6.65
CA ARG A 43 -7.53 7.08 -6.25
C ARG A 43 -8.50 7.59 -7.30
N TYR A 44 -9.61 6.89 -7.44
CA TYR A 44 -10.75 7.32 -8.24
C TYR A 44 -11.82 7.92 -7.32
N LYS A 45 -12.40 9.05 -7.73
CA LYS A 45 -13.56 9.63 -7.06
C LYS A 45 -14.39 10.42 -8.07
N ASN A 46 -15.65 10.01 -8.27
CA ASN A 46 -16.64 10.74 -9.07
C ASN A 46 -16.15 11.16 -10.47
N GLY A 47 -15.58 10.23 -11.25
CA GLY A 47 -15.07 10.52 -12.59
C GLY A 47 -13.66 11.12 -12.64
N LEU A 48 -13.01 11.30 -11.48
CA LEU A 48 -11.67 11.89 -11.39
C LEU A 48 -10.68 10.87 -10.85
N TRP A 49 -9.60 10.63 -11.59
CA TRP A 49 -8.40 9.97 -11.06
C TRP A 49 -7.48 11.00 -10.42
N SER A 50 -6.81 10.64 -9.32
CA SER A 50 -5.82 11.49 -8.67
C SER A 50 -4.63 10.69 -8.20
N PHE A 51 -3.41 11.15 -8.52
CA PHE A 51 -2.17 10.62 -7.94
C PHE A 51 -1.94 11.19 -6.54
N THR A 52 -1.39 10.36 -5.68
CA THR A 52 -1.13 10.72 -4.29
C THR A 52 0.12 11.56 -4.13
N GLN A 53 0.00 12.62 -3.33
CA GLN A 53 1.10 13.54 -2.99
C GLN A 53 1.53 13.43 -1.53
N GLU A 54 0.96 12.47 -0.79
CA GLU A 54 1.23 12.27 0.62
C GLU A 54 2.68 11.83 0.85
N LYS A 55 3.47 12.70 1.47
CA LYS A 55 4.92 12.52 1.60
C LYS A 55 5.31 11.21 2.28
N TYR A 56 4.50 10.73 3.23
CA TYR A 56 4.79 9.49 3.94
C TYR A 56 4.66 8.26 3.04
N GLN A 57 3.65 8.22 2.15
CA GLN A 57 3.47 7.14 1.16
C GLN A 57 4.58 7.16 0.12
N LEU A 58 4.91 8.36 -0.38
CA LEU A 58 6.02 8.54 -1.30
C LEU A 58 7.36 8.12 -0.68
N LYS A 59 7.56 8.38 0.62
CA LYS A 59 8.75 7.94 1.35
C LYS A 59 8.81 6.42 1.48
N TYR A 60 7.69 5.76 1.73
CA TYR A 60 7.65 4.29 1.73
C TYR A 60 8.05 3.69 0.38
N VAL A 61 7.61 4.26 -0.74
CA VAL A 61 8.01 3.81 -2.08
C VAL A 61 9.53 3.86 -2.23
N GLN A 62 10.15 4.98 -1.86
CA GLN A 62 11.61 5.14 -1.93
C GLN A 62 12.34 4.15 -1.02
N ASP A 63 11.87 4.00 0.22
CA ASP A 63 12.48 3.10 1.20
C ASP A 63 12.30 1.62 0.83
N ALA A 64 11.24 1.29 0.09
CA ALA A 64 11.02 -0.05 -0.47
C ALA A 64 11.85 -0.31 -1.74
N GLY A 65 12.61 0.67 -2.24
CA GLY A 65 13.44 0.54 -3.44
C GLY A 65 12.74 0.86 -4.75
N GLY A 66 11.55 1.45 -4.73
CA GLY A 66 10.82 1.91 -5.90
C GLY A 66 11.15 3.34 -6.32
N GLU A 67 10.58 3.73 -7.47
CA GLU A 67 10.62 5.10 -7.99
C GLU A 67 9.23 5.74 -7.89
N ILE A 68 9.18 7.01 -7.49
CA ILE A 68 7.92 7.76 -7.41
C ILE A 68 7.53 8.18 -8.81
N LEU A 69 6.26 7.99 -9.18
CA LEU A 69 5.72 8.52 -10.41
C LEU A 69 5.87 10.05 -10.50
N GLY A 70 6.59 10.53 -11.51
CA GLY A 70 6.79 11.95 -11.79
C GLY A 70 5.68 12.56 -12.66
N ALA A 71 4.44 12.57 -12.18
CA ALA A 71 3.33 13.19 -12.92
C ALA A 71 3.35 14.73 -12.78
N ASN A 72 3.24 15.44 -13.90
CA ASN A 72 3.18 16.91 -13.92
C ASN A 72 1.84 17.45 -13.41
N LYS A 73 0.77 16.69 -13.67
CA LYS A 73 -0.59 16.96 -13.23
C LYS A 73 -1.01 15.86 -12.26
N ASN A 74 -1.77 16.23 -11.24
CA ASN A 74 -2.17 15.27 -10.21
C ASN A 74 -3.54 14.65 -10.44
N THR A 75 -4.39 15.25 -11.28
CA THR A 75 -5.80 14.86 -11.39
C THR A 75 -6.26 14.81 -12.84
N TYR A 76 -7.02 13.78 -13.20
CA TYR A 76 -7.42 13.48 -14.57
C TYR A 76 -8.91 13.16 -14.63
N ASN A 77 -9.67 13.90 -15.44
CA ASN A 77 -11.10 13.71 -15.60
C ASN A 77 -11.40 12.68 -16.69
N VAL A 78 -12.07 11.59 -16.34
CA VAL A 78 -12.40 10.49 -17.25
C VAL A 78 -13.39 10.89 -18.34
N SER A 79 -14.17 11.95 -18.12
CA SER A 79 -15.12 12.49 -19.12
C SER A 79 -14.46 13.43 -20.12
N ASP A 80 -13.21 13.82 -19.90
CA ASP A 80 -12.42 14.67 -20.79
C ASP A 80 -11.45 13.77 -21.58
N PRO A 81 -11.59 13.66 -22.91
CA PRO A 81 -10.76 12.77 -23.72
C PRO A 81 -9.26 13.05 -23.63
N ASP A 82 -8.86 14.33 -23.52
CA ASP A 82 -7.44 14.71 -23.49
C ASP A 82 -6.83 14.30 -22.15
N ASP A 83 -7.56 14.52 -21.05
CA ASP A 83 -7.16 14.06 -19.72
C ASP A 83 -7.06 12.53 -19.65
N LEU A 84 -8.02 11.84 -20.27
CA LEU A 84 -8.08 10.38 -20.26
C LEU A 84 -6.91 9.78 -21.04
N GLU A 85 -6.60 10.33 -22.22
CA GLU A 85 -5.44 9.92 -23.03
C GLU A 85 -4.12 10.18 -22.29
N GLU A 86 -3.94 11.37 -21.71
CA GLU A 86 -2.73 11.70 -20.92
C GLU A 86 -2.57 10.74 -19.74
N PHE A 87 -3.67 10.46 -19.02
CA PHE A 87 -3.67 9.54 -17.90
C PHE A 87 -3.28 8.12 -18.30
N HIS A 88 -3.84 7.59 -19.39
CA HIS A 88 -3.47 6.26 -19.90
C HIS A 88 -2.01 6.21 -20.36
N ALA A 89 -1.52 7.25 -21.05
CA ALA A 89 -0.12 7.34 -21.45
C ALA A 89 0.82 7.29 -20.23
N ILE A 90 0.46 7.97 -19.13
CA ILE A 90 1.20 7.91 -17.87
C ILE A 90 1.17 6.49 -17.29
N LEU A 91 0.01 5.83 -17.28
CA LEU A 91 -0.12 4.46 -16.77
C LEU A 91 0.68 3.42 -17.58
N CYS A 92 0.96 3.67 -18.86
CA CYS A 92 1.89 2.82 -19.63
C CYS A 92 3.34 2.86 -19.10
N THR A 93 3.70 3.85 -18.27
CA THR A 93 5.05 3.97 -17.65
C THR A 93 5.12 3.38 -16.25
N VAL A 94 3.98 2.91 -15.72
CA VAL A 94 3.83 2.45 -14.33
C VAL A 94 4.01 0.94 -14.27
N GLU A 95 4.89 0.50 -13.35
CA GLU A 95 5.17 -0.91 -13.09
C GLU A 95 4.27 -1.49 -11.99
N VAL A 96 3.89 -0.65 -11.01
CA VAL A 96 3.08 -1.04 -9.86
C VAL A 96 2.01 0.02 -9.60
N VAL A 97 0.75 -0.42 -9.51
CA VAL A 97 -0.37 0.43 -9.09
C VAL A 97 -0.83 0.05 -7.70
N ILE A 98 -0.98 1.06 -6.85
CA ILE A 98 -1.64 0.98 -5.56
C ILE A 98 -2.90 1.85 -5.62
N ASP A 99 -4.04 1.18 -5.65
CA ASP A 99 -5.35 1.80 -5.71
C ASP A 99 -5.87 2.14 -4.30
N GLU A 100 -6.03 3.44 -4.09
CA GLU A 100 -6.50 4.05 -2.86
C GLU A 100 -7.99 4.42 -2.89
N THR A 101 -8.71 4.03 -3.94
CA THR A 101 -10.14 4.30 -4.08
C THR A 101 -10.89 3.77 -2.86
N LEU A 102 -11.51 4.68 -2.10
CA LEU A 102 -12.39 4.32 -1.00
C LEU A 102 -13.66 3.69 -1.56
N THR A 103 -14.08 2.58 -0.96
CA THR A 103 -15.28 1.84 -1.32
C THR A 103 -16.00 1.44 -0.05
N SER A 104 -17.34 1.47 -0.08
CA SER A 104 -18.18 0.94 0.99
C SER A 104 -18.35 -0.57 0.93
N ASP A 105 -17.80 -1.22 -0.11
CA ASP A 105 -17.82 -2.66 -0.33
C ASP A 105 -16.46 -3.12 -0.89
N PRO A 106 -15.47 -3.35 -0.02
CA PRO A 106 -14.14 -3.77 -0.45
C PRO A 106 -14.10 -5.20 -1.02
N VAL A 107 -15.08 -6.04 -0.67
CA VAL A 107 -15.17 -7.42 -1.17
C VAL A 107 -15.53 -7.41 -2.66
N ASN A 108 -16.48 -6.58 -3.06
CA ASN A 108 -16.90 -6.47 -4.46
C ASN A 108 -16.06 -5.47 -5.28
N TYR A 109 -15.15 -4.72 -4.66
CA TYR A 109 -14.14 -3.97 -5.38
C TYR A 109 -13.03 -4.90 -5.88
N THR A 110 -13.12 -5.28 -7.15
CA THR A 110 -12.25 -6.26 -7.81
C THR A 110 -11.42 -5.62 -8.92
N PHE A 111 -10.56 -6.42 -9.57
CA PHE A 111 -9.89 -6.04 -10.82
C PHE A 111 -10.87 -5.47 -11.85
N SER A 112 -12.04 -6.09 -12.04
CA SER A 112 -13.05 -5.60 -13.00
C SER A 112 -13.54 -4.20 -12.66
N THR A 113 -13.77 -3.91 -11.38
CA THR A 113 -14.21 -2.58 -10.93
C THR A 113 -13.16 -1.51 -11.21
N PHE A 114 -11.90 -1.80 -10.88
CA PHE A 114 -10.78 -0.89 -11.16
C PHE A 114 -10.66 -0.60 -12.67
N ILE A 115 -10.71 -1.65 -13.48
CA ILE A 115 -10.62 -1.57 -14.93
C ILE A 115 -11.77 -0.78 -15.55
N GLN A 116 -13.00 -0.96 -15.06
CA GLN A 116 -14.16 -0.18 -15.50
C GLN A 116 -13.94 1.31 -15.20
N ASN A 117 -13.38 1.64 -14.03
CA ASN A 117 -13.08 3.02 -13.65
C ASN A 117 -11.94 3.64 -14.46
N LEU A 118 -11.02 2.83 -15.03
CA LEU A 118 -10.00 3.35 -15.95
C LEU A 118 -10.59 3.79 -17.30
N ASN A 119 -11.79 3.35 -17.67
CA ASN A 119 -12.44 3.66 -18.94
C ASN A 119 -11.52 3.44 -20.16
N VAL A 120 -10.96 2.22 -20.24
CA VAL A 120 -9.92 1.87 -21.22
C VAL A 120 -10.23 0.58 -21.97
N GLU A 121 -10.11 0.64 -23.29
CA GLU A 121 -10.29 -0.50 -24.19
C GLU A 121 -8.99 -1.28 -24.38
N ASP A 122 -7.93 -0.62 -24.87
CA ASP A 122 -6.61 -1.23 -25.03
C ASP A 122 -5.74 -1.05 -23.78
N ARG A 123 -5.28 -2.18 -23.25
CA ARG A 123 -4.50 -2.28 -22.00
C ARG A 123 -3.13 -2.89 -22.23
N SER A 124 -2.76 -3.09 -23.49
CA SER A 124 -1.54 -3.81 -23.88
C SER A 124 -0.26 -3.17 -23.34
N CYS A 125 -0.25 -1.85 -23.14
CA CYS A 125 0.89 -1.12 -22.59
C CYS A 125 0.99 -1.17 -21.05
N PHE A 126 -0.04 -1.63 -20.32
CA PHE A 126 -0.07 -1.57 -18.86
C PHE A 126 0.72 -2.73 -18.25
N SER A 127 2.02 -2.51 -18.03
CA SER A 127 2.92 -3.48 -17.37
C SER A 127 2.39 -3.98 -16.03
N PHE A 128 1.78 -3.10 -15.22
CA PHE A 128 1.20 -3.49 -13.94
C PHE A 128 0.03 -4.49 -14.09
N ILE A 129 -0.65 -4.57 -15.24
CA ILE A 129 -1.68 -5.58 -15.50
C ILE A 129 -1.02 -6.90 -15.90
N SER A 130 -0.12 -6.89 -16.87
CA SER A 130 0.55 -8.12 -17.34
C SER A 130 1.40 -8.78 -16.25
N ASN A 131 2.02 -7.96 -15.38
CA ASN A 131 2.80 -8.42 -14.23
C ASN A 131 1.94 -8.71 -12.99
N THR A 132 0.61 -8.60 -13.07
CA THR A 132 -0.32 -8.78 -11.94
C THR A 132 0.02 -7.91 -10.73
N SER A 133 0.48 -6.68 -10.95
CA SER A 133 0.92 -5.73 -9.91
C SER A 133 -0.09 -4.61 -9.67
N LEU A 134 -1.34 -5.00 -9.40
CA LEU A 134 -2.43 -4.11 -9.01
C LEU A 134 -2.87 -4.42 -7.57
N TRP A 135 -2.61 -3.47 -6.68
CA TRP A 135 -2.72 -3.67 -5.25
C TRP A 135 -3.69 -2.68 -4.62
N ARG A 136 -4.28 -3.07 -3.49
CA ARG A 136 -5.08 -2.20 -2.63
C ARG A 136 -4.62 -2.31 -1.19
N TYR A 137 -4.74 -1.23 -0.44
CA TYR A 137 -4.29 -1.08 0.95
C TYR A 137 -5.34 -1.49 1.99
N ASP A 138 -6.44 -2.11 1.54
CA ASP A 138 -7.61 -2.51 2.32
C ASP A 138 -7.64 -4.01 2.60
N LYS A 139 -6.48 -4.69 2.73
CA LYS A 139 -6.45 -6.12 3.08
C LYS A 139 -7.07 -6.41 4.43
N ARG A 140 -6.99 -5.48 5.38
CA ARG A 140 -7.52 -5.64 6.75
C ARG A 140 -8.57 -4.56 7.01
N VAL A 141 -9.81 -5.00 7.27
CA VAL A 141 -10.97 -4.11 7.47
C VAL A 141 -11.79 -4.58 8.67
N TYR A 142 -12.22 -3.70 9.57
CA TYR A 142 -13.09 -4.07 10.71
C TYR A 142 -14.57 -4.15 10.31
N ASN A 143 -14.94 -3.31 9.37
CA ASN A 143 -16.20 -3.35 8.65
C ASN A 143 -15.93 -2.78 7.26
N SER A 144 -16.95 -2.69 6.41
CA SER A 144 -16.76 -2.31 5.01
C SER A 144 -16.22 -0.88 4.78
N VAL A 145 -16.00 -0.09 5.83
CA VAL A 145 -15.49 1.29 5.76
C VAL A 145 -14.26 1.54 6.66
N ALA A 146 -14.08 0.77 7.73
CA ALA A 146 -13.00 0.95 8.70
C ALA A 146 -11.73 0.18 8.29
N LEU A 147 -10.78 0.90 7.67
CA LEU A 147 -9.50 0.36 7.20
C LEU A 147 -8.45 0.31 8.33
N ASP A 148 -7.80 -0.84 8.50
CA ASP A 148 -6.71 -1.00 9.47
C ASP A 148 -5.47 -0.15 9.10
N TRP A 149 -5.32 0.21 7.82
CA TRP A 149 -4.22 1.06 7.35
C TRP A 149 -4.02 2.33 8.20
N TYR A 150 -5.11 3.02 8.56
CA TYR A 150 -5.02 4.27 9.29
C TYR A 150 -4.62 4.11 10.76
N ASN A 151 -4.63 2.88 11.30
CA ASN A 151 -4.29 2.59 12.69
C ASN A 151 -3.11 1.62 12.80
N GLY A 152 -3.27 0.41 12.27
CA GLY A 152 -2.26 -0.64 12.28
C GLY A 152 -1.00 -0.25 11.52
N ALA A 153 -1.12 0.22 10.27
CA ALA A 153 0.07 0.54 9.46
C ALA A 153 0.85 1.74 10.03
N VAL A 154 0.16 2.71 10.63
CA VAL A 154 0.78 3.83 11.34
C VAL A 154 1.50 3.37 12.60
N SER A 155 0.94 2.39 13.32
CA SER A 155 1.51 1.85 14.55
C SER A 155 2.66 0.86 14.32
N GLN A 156 2.67 0.19 13.16
CA GLN A 156 3.68 -0.78 12.75
C GLN A 156 4.21 -0.47 11.34
N PRO A 157 4.92 0.66 11.16
CA PRO A 157 5.40 1.12 9.86
C PRO A 157 6.37 0.13 9.19
N GLN A 158 7.10 -0.67 9.97
CA GLN A 158 7.98 -1.73 9.47
C GLN A 158 7.22 -2.81 8.68
N LEU A 159 5.97 -3.11 9.05
CA LEU A 159 5.12 -4.05 8.32
C LEU A 159 4.62 -3.45 7.01
N ALA A 160 4.23 -2.17 7.01
CA ALA A 160 3.84 -1.47 5.78
C ALA A 160 5.00 -1.38 4.78
N LEU A 161 6.23 -1.14 5.28
CA LEU A 161 7.43 -1.17 4.45
C LEU A 161 7.73 -2.58 3.92
N ALA A 162 7.65 -3.62 4.78
CA ALA A 162 7.88 -5.00 4.36
C ALA A 162 6.88 -5.45 3.29
N ASP A 163 5.60 -5.09 3.44
CA ASP A 163 4.59 -5.32 2.41
C ASP A 163 4.95 -4.62 1.10
N LEU A 164 5.36 -3.35 1.15
CA LEU A 164 5.75 -2.65 -0.07
C LEU A 164 6.98 -3.27 -0.73
N ILE A 165 7.94 -3.76 0.03
CA ILE A 165 9.08 -4.50 -0.54
C ILE A 165 8.59 -5.73 -1.31
N GLU A 166 7.63 -6.49 -0.77
CA GLU A 166 7.04 -7.65 -1.46
C GLU A 166 6.17 -7.23 -2.66
N VAL A 167 5.45 -6.10 -2.56
CA VAL A 167 4.66 -5.54 -3.66
C VAL A 167 5.54 -5.14 -4.84
N LEU A 168 6.69 -4.53 -4.58
CA LEU A 168 7.62 -4.07 -5.62
C LEU A 168 8.50 -5.20 -6.16
N PHE A 169 8.85 -6.16 -5.31
CA PHE A 169 9.73 -7.27 -5.65
C PHE A 169 9.15 -8.59 -5.13
N PRO A 170 8.08 -9.12 -5.76
CA PRO A 170 7.40 -10.31 -5.27
C PRO A 170 8.34 -11.52 -5.21
N THR A 171 8.45 -12.08 -4.01
CA THR A 171 9.22 -13.31 -3.76
C THR A 171 8.32 -14.51 -3.54
N GLY A 172 7.07 -14.28 -3.13
CA GLY A 172 6.13 -15.32 -2.71
C GLY A 172 6.41 -15.88 -1.30
N ASN A 173 7.49 -15.44 -0.64
CA ASN A 173 7.91 -15.93 0.67
C ASN A 173 7.44 -15.05 1.83
N TYR A 174 6.81 -13.91 1.52
CA TYR A 174 6.28 -12.99 2.50
C TYR A 174 4.78 -12.80 2.26
N THR A 175 4.00 -12.91 3.34
CA THR A 175 2.56 -12.63 3.30
C THR A 175 2.31 -11.19 3.72
N THR A 176 1.76 -10.39 2.82
CA THR A 176 1.41 -9.00 3.09
C THR A 176 0.40 -8.86 4.22
N THR A 177 0.54 -7.81 5.03
CA THR A 177 -0.35 -7.49 6.15
C THR A 177 -1.50 -6.58 5.72
N TYR A 178 -1.21 -5.47 5.05
CA TYR A 178 -2.15 -4.40 4.71
C TYR A 178 -2.50 -4.35 3.21
N PHE A 179 -1.63 -4.87 2.35
CA PHE A 179 -1.88 -4.84 0.90
C PHE A 179 -2.45 -6.16 0.39
N ARG A 180 -3.51 -6.09 -0.43
CA ARG A 180 -4.04 -7.23 -1.18
C ARG A 180 -3.90 -7.01 -2.68
N ASN A 181 -3.66 -8.09 -3.42
CA ASN A 181 -3.52 -8.06 -4.86
C ASN A 181 -4.85 -8.38 -5.55
N ILE A 182 -5.50 -7.38 -6.13
CA ILE A 182 -6.79 -7.58 -6.79
C ILE A 182 -6.67 -8.20 -8.18
N ALA A 183 -5.50 -8.11 -8.83
CA ALA A 183 -5.22 -8.85 -10.07
C ALA A 183 -5.10 -10.36 -9.82
N LYS A 184 -4.77 -10.77 -8.59
CA LYS A 184 -4.79 -12.17 -8.13
C LYS A 184 -6.08 -12.57 -7.42
N ALA A 185 -7.12 -11.73 -7.48
CA ALA A 185 -8.41 -11.93 -6.84
C ALA A 185 -8.33 -12.10 -5.30
N GLU A 186 -7.34 -11.48 -4.65
CA GLU A 186 -7.28 -11.46 -3.19
C GLU A 186 -8.41 -10.63 -2.59
N VAL A 187 -9.03 -11.18 -1.54
CA VAL A 187 -10.14 -10.58 -0.80
C VAL A 187 -9.66 -9.92 0.49
N PRO A 188 -10.37 -8.89 0.99
CA PRO A 188 -10.09 -8.35 2.31
C PRO A 188 -10.38 -9.38 3.41
N ILE A 189 -9.70 -9.23 4.53
CA ILE A 189 -9.87 -9.99 5.77
C ILE A 189 -10.60 -9.09 6.77
N ASN A 190 -11.68 -9.63 7.36
CA ASN A 190 -12.39 -8.94 8.42
C ASN A 190 -11.62 -9.10 9.74
N ILE A 191 -11.22 -7.98 10.35
CA ILE A 191 -10.57 -7.96 11.66
C ILE A 191 -11.63 -7.80 12.75
N GLY A 192 -12.18 -8.90 13.25
CA GLY A 192 -13.19 -8.87 14.31
C GLY A 192 -12.63 -8.97 15.73
N LEU A 193 -13.55 -8.97 16.71
CA LEU A 193 -13.22 -9.05 18.15
C LEU A 193 -12.50 -10.35 18.51
N GLU A 194 -12.73 -11.42 17.76
CA GLU A 194 -12.05 -12.71 17.88
C GLU A 194 -10.54 -12.61 17.64
N MET A 195 -10.08 -11.60 16.90
CA MET A 195 -8.66 -11.33 16.71
C MET A 195 -8.04 -10.51 17.85
N CYS A 196 -8.85 -10.07 18.81
CA CYS A 196 -8.43 -9.36 20.01
C CYS A 196 -8.30 -10.30 21.24
N ASP A 197 -8.25 -11.61 21.04
CA ASP A 197 -8.14 -12.61 22.12
C ASP A 197 -6.73 -12.64 22.73
N ARG A 198 -6.31 -11.50 23.28
CA ARG A 198 -5.05 -11.32 23.99
C ARG A 198 -5.32 -10.87 25.41
N ASP A 199 -4.52 -11.41 26.32
CA ASP A 199 -4.40 -10.90 27.67
C ASP A 199 -4.06 -9.40 27.66
N THR A 200 -4.98 -8.59 28.19
CA THR A 200 -4.85 -7.13 28.33
C THR A 200 -3.80 -6.73 29.37
N SER A 201 -3.40 -7.67 30.24
CA SER A 201 -2.32 -7.46 31.21
C SER A 201 -0.92 -7.58 30.58
N THR A 202 -0.82 -8.19 29.40
CA THR A 202 0.45 -8.32 28.65
C THR A 202 0.58 -7.20 27.64
N ALA A 203 1.72 -6.51 27.62
CA ALA A 203 2.01 -5.46 26.64
C ALA A 203 2.13 -6.03 25.22
N MET A 204 1.77 -5.23 24.20
CA MET A 204 1.94 -5.64 22.81
C MET A 204 3.40 -5.51 22.43
N GLU A 205 4.01 -6.59 21.96
CA GLU A 205 5.30 -6.50 21.28
C GLU A 205 5.10 -6.09 19.81
N PRO A 206 5.98 -5.26 19.25
CA PRO A 206 5.96 -4.98 17.82
C PRO A 206 6.31 -6.24 17.03
N THR A 207 5.66 -6.43 15.88
CA THR A 207 6.04 -7.50 14.95
C THR A 207 7.36 -7.13 14.29
N ILE A 208 8.35 -8.00 14.37
CA ILE A 208 9.67 -7.79 13.77
C ILE A 208 9.80 -8.68 12.53
N VAL A 209 10.04 -8.05 11.38
CA VAL A 209 10.26 -8.76 10.11
C VAL A 209 11.73 -9.09 9.96
N ALA A 210 12.07 -10.30 9.51
CA ALA A 210 13.46 -10.68 9.27
C ALA A 210 14.10 -9.78 8.20
N CYS A 211 15.35 -9.38 8.45
CA CYS A 211 16.14 -8.54 7.56
C CYS A 211 17.29 -9.34 6.95
N GLY A 212 17.07 -9.96 5.79
CA GLY A 212 18.12 -10.71 5.09
C GLY A 212 18.45 -12.04 5.72
#